data_AF-A0A382RCG8-F1
#
_entry.id   AF-A0A382RCG8-F1
#
_cell.length_a   1.000
_cell.length_b   1.000
_cell.length_c   1.000
_cell.angle_alpha   90.00
_cell.angle_beta   90.00
_cell.angle_gamma   90.00
#
_symmetry.space_group_name_H-M   'P 1'
#
loop_
_entity.id
_entity.type
_entity.pdbx_description
1 polymer ?
#
loop_
_entity_poly.entity_id
_entity_poly.type
_entity_poly.pdbx_seq_one_letter_code
_entity_poly.pdbx_strand_id
1 'polypeptide(L)'
;MFEKKKEFKLIAKKNPKSLLPNALTIFSVCLGLSSIKFSLDANYVMAIIAIGFAAILDTLDGRVARLIKGTSKVGKELDSLTDVISFGVAPGFIMYFWALNEIGKFGWMFVLIYTVC
;
A
#
# COMPACT_ATOMS: atom_id res chain seq x y z
N MET A 1 -3.64 -40.48 -36.20
CA MET A 1 -3.04 -39.27 -36.81
C MET A 1 -4.06 -38.14 -36.68
N PHE A 2 -3.63 -36.99 -36.15
CA PHE A 2 -4.36 -35.72 -35.88
C PHE A 2 -5.25 -35.71 -34.63
N GLU A 3 -4.72 -35.31 -33.47
CA GLU A 3 -4.47 -33.93 -32.98
C GLU A 3 -5.72 -33.17 -32.46
N LYS A 4 -5.80 -33.12 -31.12
CA LYS A 4 -5.87 -31.89 -30.32
C LYS A 4 -7.06 -30.94 -30.56
N LYS A 5 -8.06 -31.02 -29.69
CA LYS A 5 -8.69 -29.81 -29.12
C LYS A 5 -8.49 -29.80 -27.61
N LYS A 6 -7.40 -29.15 -27.20
CA LYS A 6 -7.26 -28.68 -25.82
C LYS A 6 -8.43 -27.74 -25.56
N GLU A 7 -9.28 -28.11 -24.62
CA GLU A 7 -10.25 -27.26 -23.96
C GLU A 7 -9.53 -26.01 -23.44
N PHE A 8 -9.47 -24.96 -24.26
CA PHE A 8 -9.06 -23.63 -23.82
C PHE A 8 -10.17 -23.10 -22.92
N LYS A 9 -10.05 -23.41 -21.63
CA LYS A 9 -10.87 -22.84 -20.56
C LYS A 9 -10.56 -21.34 -20.54
N LEU A 10 -11.31 -20.58 -21.33
CA LEU A 10 -11.25 -19.12 -21.38
C LEU A 10 -11.38 -18.58 -19.95
N ILE A 11 -10.27 -18.04 -19.48
CA ILE A 11 -10.15 -17.26 -18.25
C ILE A 11 -11.09 -16.07 -18.42
N ALA A 12 -12.05 -15.90 -17.49
CA ALA A 12 -12.58 -14.62 -17.01
C ALA A 12 -14.06 -14.74 -16.64
N LYS A 13 -14.32 -15.20 -15.43
CA LYS A 13 -15.43 -14.66 -14.64
C LYS A 13 -14.86 -14.03 -13.38
N LYS A 14 -14.07 -12.96 -13.57
CA LYS A 14 -13.55 -12.15 -12.45
C LYS A 14 -14.69 -11.23 -12.02
N ASN A 15 -15.34 -11.58 -10.91
CA ASN A 15 -16.47 -10.83 -10.37
C ASN A 15 -16.09 -9.34 -10.25
N PRO A 16 -16.87 -8.40 -10.82
CA PRO A 16 -16.57 -6.96 -10.72
C PRO A 16 -16.53 -6.45 -9.28
N LYS A 17 -17.12 -7.20 -8.34
CA LYS A 17 -17.17 -6.88 -6.91
C LYS A 17 -15.83 -7.01 -6.18
N SER A 18 -14.86 -7.77 -6.70
CA SER A 18 -13.52 -7.90 -6.10
C SER A 18 -12.45 -7.01 -6.73
N LEU A 19 -12.76 -6.34 -7.85
CA LEU A 19 -11.86 -5.38 -8.49
C LEU A 19 -11.87 -4.02 -7.80
N LEU A 20 -13.04 -3.60 -7.29
CA LEU A 20 -13.22 -2.32 -6.61
C LEU A 20 -12.30 -2.16 -5.39
N PRO A 21 -12.29 -3.08 -4.40
CA PRO A 21 -11.39 -2.96 -3.24
C PRO A 21 -9.92 -3.01 -3.65
N ASN A 22 -9.54 -3.91 -4.57
CA ASN A 22 -8.14 -4.00 -5.02
C ASN A 22 -7.63 -2.70 -5.69
N ALA A 23 -8.47 -1.99 -6.43
CA ALA A 23 -8.08 -0.74 -7.08
C ALA A 23 -7.85 0.38 -6.06
N LEU A 24 -8.69 0.42 -5.02
CA LEU A 24 -8.57 1.42 -3.97
C LEU A 24 -7.34 1.13 -3.08
N THR A 25 -7.06 -0.13 -2.75
CA THR A 25 -5.82 -0.52 -2.06
C THR A 25 -4.58 -0.11 -2.85
N ILE A 26 -4.56 -0.34 -4.18
CA ILE A 26 -3.45 0.11 -5.04
C ILE A 26 -3.31 1.64 -4.98
N PHE A 27 -4.42 2.37 -4.99
CA PHE A 27 -4.40 3.82 -4.89
C PHE A 27 -3.85 4.30 -3.55
N SER A 28 -4.21 3.62 -2.45
CA SER A 28 -3.64 3.86 -1.12
C SER A 28 -2.12 3.67 -1.10
N VAL A 29 -1.60 2.57 -1.67
CA VAL A 29 -0.15 2.36 -1.81
C VAL A 29 0.51 3.50 -2.58
N CYS A 30 -0.08 3.93 -3.70
CA CYS A 30 0.45 5.04 -4.48
C CYS A 30 0.51 6.34 -3.67
N LEU A 31 -0.51 6.62 -2.85
CA LEU A 31 -0.52 7.78 -1.96
C LEU A 31 0.54 7.66 -0.85
N GLY A 32 0.70 6.47 -0.27
CA GLY A 32 1.74 6.17 0.71
C GLY A 32 3.15 6.43 0.15
N LEU A 33 3.44 5.93 -1.05
CA LEU A 33 4.71 6.21 -1.74
C LEU A 33 4.87 7.69 -2.11
N SER A 34 3.78 8.35 -2.52
CA SER A 34 3.78 9.78 -2.82
C SER A 34 4.10 10.61 -1.57
N SER A 35 3.65 10.19 -0.39
CA SER A 35 4.00 10.86 0.88
C SER A 35 5.51 10.85 1.15
N ILE A 36 6.18 9.73 0.85
CA ILE A 36 7.63 9.61 0.97
C ILE A 36 8.31 10.57 -0.02
N LYS A 37 7.80 10.65 -1.27
CA LYS A 37 8.29 11.61 -2.26
C LYS A 37 8.10 13.06 -1.81
N PHE A 38 6.95 13.42 -1.24
CA PHE A 38 6.76 14.78 -0.71
C PHE A 38 7.68 15.08 0.47
N SER A 39 7.99 14.07 1.29
CA SER A 39 8.94 14.23 2.38
C SER A 39 10.38 14.42 1.87
N LEU A 40 10.75 13.79 0.76
CA LEU A 40 12.02 14.02 0.06
C LEU A 40 12.12 15.46 -0.47
N ASP A 41 11.02 16.01 -0.97
CA ASP A 41 10.94 17.40 -1.46
C ASP A 41 10.87 18.44 -0.31
N ALA A 42 11.06 18.03 0.95
CA ALA A 42 10.88 18.84 2.16
C ALA A 42 9.47 19.45 2.32
N ASN A 43 8.47 18.92 1.60
CA ASN A 43 7.08 19.32 1.72
C ASN A 43 6.33 18.39 2.69
N TYR A 44 6.66 18.52 3.98
CA TYR A 44 6.12 17.65 5.03
C TYR A 44 4.61 17.81 5.22
N VAL A 45 4.03 18.98 4.93
CA VAL A 45 2.59 19.21 5.01
C VAL A 45 1.86 18.30 4.01
N MET A 46 2.30 18.28 2.75
CA MET A 46 1.72 17.41 1.73
C MET A 46 2.02 15.93 2.00
N ALA A 47 3.17 15.61 2.60
CA ALA A 47 3.48 14.24 3.02
C ALA A 47 2.48 13.73 4.07
N ILE A 48 2.23 14.51 5.13
CA ILE A 48 1.29 14.15 6.20
C ILE A 48 -0.14 14.01 5.66
N ILE A 49 -0.56 14.92 4.77
CA ILE A 49 -1.88 14.83 4.14
C ILE A 49 -1.97 13.56 3.27
N ALA A 50 -0.96 13.29 2.44
CA ALA A 50 -0.96 12.13 1.56
C ALA A 50 -1.01 10.80 2.32
N ILE A 51 -0.21 10.66 3.39
CA ILE A 51 -0.23 9.44 4.21
C ILE A 51 -1.51 9.30 5.03
N GLY A 52 -2.07 10.42 5.50
CA GLY A 52 -3.38 10.43 6.16
C GLY A 52 -4.50 9.98 5.24
N PHE A 53 -4.50 10.46 3.98
CA PHE A 53 -5.45 10.00 2.96
C PHE A 53 -5.26 8.52 2.60
N ALA A 54 -4.01 8.05 2.47
CA ALA A 54 -3.70 6.64 2.24
C ALA A 54 -4.28 5.75 3.34
N ALA A 55 -4.01 6.09 4.61
CA ALA A 55 -4.52 5.34 5.76
C ALA A 55 -6.06 5.28 5.81
N ILE A 56 -6.75 6.40 5.51
CA ILE A 56 -8.22 6.43 5.45
C ILE A 56 -8.75 5.50 4.36
N LEU A 57 -8.18 5.57 3.16
CA LEU A 57 -8.58 4.72 2.03
C LEU A 57 -8.35 3.25 2.34
N ASP A 58 -7.18 2.89 2.87
CA ASP A 58 -6.85 1.53 3.25
C ASP A 58 -7.85 0.96 4.27
N THR A 59 -8.18 1.75 5.29
CA THR A 59 -9.16 1.36 6.30
C THR A 59 -10.56 1.15 5.69
N LEU A 60 -10.94 1.97 4.71
CA LEU A 60 -12.22 1.85 4.01
C LEU A 60 -12.25 0.61 3.12
N ASP A 61 -11.18 0.35 2.37
CA ASP A 61 -11.10 -0.75 1.41
C ASP A 61 -11.06 -2.10 2.09
N GLY A 62 -10.27 -2.22 3.16
CA GLY A 62 -10.21 -3.42 3.99
C GLY A 62 -11.56 -3.73 4.65
N ARG A 63 -12.36 -2.71 5.00
CA ARG A 63 -13.73 -2.90 5.54
C ARG A 63 -14.72 -3.28 4.43
N VAL A 64 -14.67 -2.61 3.28
CA VAL A 64 -15.53 -2.88 2.13
C VAL A 64 -15.28 -4.29 1.57
N ALA A 65 -14.02 -4.70 1.46
CA ALA A 65 -13.64 -6.04 1.03
C ALA A 65 -14.16 -7.13 1.97
N ARG A 66 -14.09 -6.90 3.30
CA ARG A 66 -14.63 -7.80 4.33
C ARG A 66 -16.15 -7.90 4.28
N LEU A 67 -16.85 -6.76 4.12
CA LEU A 67 -18.32 -6.72 4.07
C LEU A 67 -18.89 -7.41 2.83
N ILE A 68 -18.21 -7.32 1.69
CA ILE A 68 -18.69 -7.88 0.41
C ILE A 68 -18.37 -9.38 0.28
N LYS A 69 -17.63 -9.99 1.24
CA LYS A 69 -17.03 -11.34 1.10
C LYS A 69 -16.26 -11.49 -0.23
N GLY A 70 -15.77 -10.37 -0.76
CA GLY A 70 -15.15 -10.24 -2.07
C GLY A 70 -13.63 -10.20 -2.01
N THR A 71 -13.04 -10.64 -0.89
CA THR A 71 -11.59 -10.64 -0.67
C THR A 71 -10.91 -11.64 -1.62
N SER A 72 -10.21 -11.12 -2.63
CA SER A 72 -9.29 -11.96 -3.41
C SER A 72 -8.02 -12.23 -2.62
N LYS A 73 -7.37 -13.37 -2.84
CA LYS A 73 -6.09 -13.69 -2.18
C LYS A 73 -5.04 -12.58 -2.40
N VAL A 74 -5.00 -12.03 -3.61
CA VAL A 74 -4.13 -10.90 -3.99
C VAL A 74 -4.49 -9.62 -3.23
N GLY A 75 -5.79 -9.32 -3.10
CA GLY A 75 -6.24 -8.14 -2.37
C GLY A 75 -5.86 -8.17 -0.90
N LYS A 76 -5.87 -9.35 -0.28
CA LYS A 76 -5.44 -9.53 1.12
C LYS A 76 -3.94 -9.29 1.31
N GLU A 77 -3.10 -9.74 0.36
CA GLU A 77 -1.65 -9.45 0.41
C GLU A 77 -1.37 -7.95 0.19
N LEU A 78 -2.16 -7.30 -0.69
CA LEU A 78 -2.06 -5.86 -0.93
C LEU A 78 -2.49 -5.03 0.28
N ASP A 79 -3.57 -5.41 0.96
CA ASP A 79 -4.05 -4.79 2.21
C ASP A 79 -2.90 -4.79 3.25
N SER A 80 -2.30 -5.96 3.51
CA SER A 80 -1.15 -6.08 4.40
C SER A 80 0.07 -5.24 3.97
N LEU A 81 0.36 -5.16 2.66
CA LEU A 81 1.46 -4.33 2.16
C LEU A 81 1.19 -2.85 2.40
N THR A 82 -0.07 -2.44 2.24
CA THR A 82 -0.50 -1.06 2.39
C THR A 82 -0.50 -0.63 3.85
N ASP A 83 -0.91 -1.52 4.76
CA ASP A 83 -0.80 -1.33 6.20
C ASP A 83 0.66 -1.04 6.61
N VAL A 84 1.61 -1.87 6.12
CA VAL A 84 3.04 -1.70 6.42
C VAL A 84 3.59 -0.38 5.89
N ILE A 85 3.21 0.02 4.67
CA ILE A 85 3.65 1.28 4.08
C ILE A 85 3.05 2.47 4.84
N SER A 86 1.76 2.39 5.19
CA SER A 86 0.99 3.48 5.76
C SER A 86 1.36 3.77 7.21
N PHE A 87 1.61 2.73 8.01
CA PHE A 87 1.88 2.85 9.43
C PHE A 87 3.35 2.70 9.82
N GLY A 88 4.17 2.02 9.02
CA GLY A 88 5.59 1.81 9.32
C GLY A 88 6.51 2.65 8.44
N VAL A 89 6.53 2.33 7.15
CA VAL A 89 7.55 2.83 6.22
C VAL A 89 7.43 4.34 6.05
N ALA A 90 6.27 4.86 5.63
CA ALA A 90 6.15 6.27 5.30
C ALA A 90 6.32 7.20 6.51
N PRO A 91 5.73 6.93 7.69
CA PRO A 91 6.00 7.75 8.89
C PRO A 91 7.49 7.73 9.29
N GLY A 92 8.14 6.56 9.18
CA GLY A 92 9.58 6.43 9.44
C GLY A 92 10.42 7.30 8.49
N PHE A 93 10.11 7.28 7.20
CA PHE A 93 10.79 8.15 6.22
C PHE A 93 10.48 9.64 6.43
N ILE A 94 9.26 9.99 6.84
CA ILE A 94 8.91 11.39 7.17
C ILE A 94 9.77 11.88 8.33
N MET A 95 9.90 11.09 9.40
CA MET A 95 10.79 11.42 10.51
C MET A 95 12.27 11.47 10.09
N TYR A 96 12.69 10.56 9.21
CA TYR A 96 14.04 10.54 8.64
C TYR A 96 14.40 11.88 7.99
N PHE A 97 13.61 12.30 7.01
CA PHE A 97 13.88 13.51 6.25
C PHE A 97 13.63 14.78 7.05
N TRP A 98 12.80 14.75 8.10
CA TRP A 98 12.52 15.93 8.89
C TRP A 98 13.60 16.24 9.93
N ALA A 99 14.08 15.24 10.67
CA ALA A 99 14.96 15.47 11.82
C ALA A 99 16.12 14.47 11.94
N LEU A 100 15.92 13.22 11.51
CA LEU A 100 16.90 12.16 11.77
C LEU A 100 18.06 12.13 10.75
N ASN A 101 17.92 12.80 9.61
CA ASN A 101 18.98 12.88 8.59
C ASN A 101 20.26 13.55 9.13
N GLU A 102 20.13 14.49 10.09
CA GLU A 102 21.24 15.16 10.77
C GLU A 102 22.10 14.18 11.60
N ILE A 103 21.48 13.10 12.11
CA ILE A 103 22.12 12.08 12.98
C ILE A 103 22.87 11.03 12.13
N GLY A 104 22.78 11.11 10.80
CA GLY A 104 23.45 10.21 9.86
C GLY A 104 23.04 8.73 10.05
N LYS A 105 24.04 7.85 10.22
CA LYS A 105 23.84 6.39 10.26
C LYS A 105 22.90 5.93 11.38
N PHE A 106 22.90 6.62 12.52
CA PHE A 106 22.01 6.28 13.63
C PHE A 106 20.56 6.64 13.31
N GLY A 107 20.33 7.75 12.62
CA GLY A 107 18.99 8.14 12.16
C GLY A 107 18.37 7.07 11.27
N TRP A 108 19.14 6.52 10.33
CA TRP A 108 18.68 5.43 9.47
C TRP A 108 18.37 4.15 10.27
N MET A 109 19.17 3.82 11.29
CA MET A 109 18.92 2.66 12.14
C MET A 109 17.61 2.77 12.92
N PHE A 110 17.27 3.97 13.43
CA PHE A 110 15.98 4.20 14.10
C PHE A 110 14.80 3.97 13.16
N VAL A 111 14.88 4.42 11.92
CA VAL A 111 13.83 4.21 10.91
C VAL A 111 13.62 2.73 10.64
N LEU A 112 14.70 1.97 10.50
CA LEU A 112 14.64 0.53 10.29
C LEU A 112 13.98 -0.19 11.47
N ILE A 113 14.37 0.16 12.70
CA ILE A 113 13.78 -0.44 13.91
C ILE A 113 12.30 -0.09 13.99
N TYR A 114 11.93 1.18 13.80
CA TYR A 114 10.54 1.65 13.83
C TYR A 114 9.66 0.96 12.78
N THR A 115 10.19 0.71 11.58
CA THR A 115 9.41 0.08 10.50
C THR A 115 9.15 -1.41 10.76
N VAL A 116 10.01 -2.08 11.53
CA VAL A 116 9.93 -3.52 11.80
C VAL A 116 9.17 -3.84 13.09
N CYS A 117 9.21 -2.95 14.08
CA CYS A 117 8.51 -3.07 15.35
C CYS A 117 7.01 -2.81 15.23
#